data_AF-J9FXW8-F1
#
_entry.id   AF-J9FXW8-F1
#
_cell.length_a   1.000
_cell.length_b   1.000
_cell.length_c   1.000
_cell.angle_alpha   90.00
_cell.angle_beta   90.00
_cell.angle_gamma   90.00
#
_symmetry.space_group_name_H-M   'P 1'
#
loop_
_entity.id
_entity.type
_entity.pdbx_description
1 polymer ?
#
loop_
_entity_poly.entity_id
_entity_poly.type
_entity_poly.pdbx_seq_one_letter_code
_entity_poly.pdbx_strand_id
1 'polypeptide(L)' 'MFHFLKDPRVPSHNNASEGGIRILKVKQKRSGGFRSQTGAEDFMAIHSVTDTAKKNDYSRWDTILALV' A
#
# COMPACT_ATOMS: atom_id res chain seq x y z
N MET A 1 -10.20 -17.37 13.95
CA MET A 1 -9.30 -17.60 15.09
C MET A 1 -8.25 -16.49 15.09
N PHE A 2 -8.03 -15.77 16.21
CA PHE A 2 -7.07 -14.68 16.27
C PHE A 2 -5.64 -15.20 16.42
N HIS A 3 -4.83 -15.14 15.36
CA HIS A 3 -3.47 -15.70 15.36
C HIS A 3 -2.52 -15.05 16.37
N PHE A 4 -2.72 -13.76 16.68
CA PHE A 4 -1.97 -13.04 17.71
C PHE A 4 -2.17 -13.58 19.13
N LEU A 5 -3.22 -14.39 19.38
CA LEU A 5 -3.40 -15.09 20.67
C LEU A 5 -2.51 -16.33 20.80
N LYS A 6 -1.96 -16.83 19.70
CA LYS A 6 -1.16 -18.06 19.64
C LYS A 6 0.31 -17.80 19.31
N ASP A 7 0.59 -16.73 18.55
CA ASP A 7 1.93 -16.35 18.13
C ASP A 7 2.19 -14.87 18.48
N PRO A 8 3.06 -14.57 19.46
CA PRO A 8 3.37 -13.21 19.87
C PRO A 8 4.10 -12.39 18.80
N ARG A 9 4.61 -13.02 17.73
CA ARG A 9 5.21 -12.33 16.58
C ARG A 9 4.16 -11.69 15.67
N VAL A 10 2.90 -12.12 15.77
CA VAL A 10 1.79 -11.56 15.01
C VAL A 10 1.22 -10.37 15.81
N PRO A 11 1.27 -9.14 15.28
CA PRO A 11 0.69 -7.98 15.96
C PRO A 11 -0.82 -8.14 16.17
N SER A 12 -1.32 -7.66 17.30
CA SER A 12 -2.77 -7.62 17.58
C SER A 12 -3.52 -6.52 16.81
N HIS A 13 -2.78 -5.63 16.13
CA HIS A 13 -3.31 -4.51 15.35
C HIS A 13 -3.08 -4.67 13.84
N ASN A 14 -3.84 -3.96 13.03
CA ASN A 14 -3.77 -3.97 11.56
C ASN A 14 -3.07 -2.70 10.97
N ASN A 15 -2.35 -1.93 11.78
CA ASN A 15 -1.78 -0.62 11.40
C ASN A 15 -1.02 -0.62 10.07
N ALA A 16 -0.25 -1.67 9.77
CA ALA A 16 0.50 -1.78 8.52
C ALA A 16 -0.44 -1.87 7.30
N SER A 17 -1.48 -2.68 7.39
CA SER A 17 -2.49 -2.82 6.33
C SER A 17 -3.31 -1.54 6.16
N GLU A 18 -3.75 -0.92 7.26
CA GLU A 18 -4.46 0.36 7.21
C GLU A 18 -3.61 1.48 6.60
N GLY A 19 -2.33 1.52 6.96
CA GLY A 19 -1.35 2.46 6.40
C GLY A 19 -1.20 2.30 4.90
N GLY A 20 -1.10 1.07 4.41
CA GLY A 20 -0.99 0.77 2.98
C GLY A 20 -2.21 1.23 2.17
N ILE A 21 -3.43 1.01 2.67
CA ILE A 21 -4.65 1.40 1.93
C ILE A 21 -5.01 2.89 2.11
N ARG A 22 -4.45 3.58 3.10
CA ARG A 22 -4.81 4.96 3.46
C ARG A 22 -4.64 5.93 2.29
N ILE A 23 -3.64 5.69 1.43
CA ILE A 23 -3.37 6.54 0.26
C ILE A 23 -4.59 6.68 -0.66
N LEU A 24 -5.42 5.65 -0.75
CA LEU A 24 -6.62 5.64 -1.60
C LEU A 24 -7.66 6.62 -1.08
N LYS A 25 -7.86 6.62 0.24
CA LYS A 25 -8.77 7.56 0.88
C LYS A 25 -8.23 8.99 0.84
N VAL A 26 -6.91 9.16 0.97
CA VAL A 26 -6.25 10.47 0.80
C VAL A 26 -6.50 10.99 -0.62
N LYS A 27 -6.29 10.18 -1.66
CA LYS A 27 -6.54 10.57 -3.05
C LYS A 27 -7.99 10.99 -3.27
N GLN A 28 -8.94 10.24 -2.70
CA GLN A 28 -10.36 10.57 -2.77
C GLN A 28 -10.71 11.89 -2.06
N LYS A 29 -10.21 12.08 -0.83
CA LYS A 29 -10.57 13.23 0.02
C LYS A 29 -9.82 14.52 -0.34
N ARG A 30 -8.56 14.44 -0.77
CA ARG A 30 -7.68 15.60 -0.97
C ARG A 30 -7.57 16.00 -2.44
N SER A 31 -7.64 15.05 -3.37
CA SER A 31 -7.48 15.33 -4.81
C SER A 31 -8.79 15.19 -5.61
N GLY A 32 -9.91 14.94 -4.94
CA GLY A 32 -11.21 14.70 -5.60
C GLY A 32 -11.33 13.34 -6.28
N GLY A 33 -10.44 12.38 -5.95
CA GLY A 33 -10.45 11.03 -6.53
C GLY A 33 -9.70 10.89 -7.85
N PHE A 34 -10.04 9.85 -8.61
CA PHE A 34 -9.49 9.55 -9.93
C PHE A 34 -10.41 10.08 -11.03
N ARG A 35 -9.82 10.48 -12.16
CA ARG A 35 -10.56 11.05 -13.31
C ARG A 35 -10.89 10.01 -14.39
N SER A 36 -10.27 8.84 -14.32
CA SER A 36 -10.52 7.69 -15.20
C SER A 36 -10.26 6.39 -14.44
N GLN A 37 -10.88 5.31 -14.91
CA GLN A 37 -10.66 3.97 -14.38
C GLN A 37 -9.21 3.52 -14.62
N THR A 38 -8.70 3.72 -15.84
CA THR A 38 -7.31 3.40 -16.20
C THR A 38 -6.30 4.10 -15.28
N GLY A 39 -6.47 5.40 -15.01
CA GLY A 39 -5.57 6.12 -14.10
C GLY A 39 -5.67 5.66 -12.65
N ALA A 40 -6.80 5.08 -12.23
CA ALA A 40 -6.93 4.44 -10.92
C ALA A 40 -6.19 3.09 -10.88
N GLU A 41 -6.30 2.30 -11.94
CA GLU A 41 -5.63 1.01 -12.10
C GLU A 41 -4.11 1.18 -12.14
N ASP A 42 -3.59 2.12 -12.96
CA ASP A 42 -2.17 2.43 -13.04
C ASP A 42 -1.61 2.87 -11.68
N PHE A 43 -2.33 3.76 -10.99
CA PHE A 43 -1.96 4.21 -9.65
C PHE A 43 -1.92 3.04 -8.66
N MET A 44 -2.92 2.16 -8.71
CA MET A 44 -2.99 0.99 -7.84
C MET A 44 -1.86 0.00 -8.10
N ALA A 45 -1.50 -0.23 -9.36
CA ALA A 45 -0.40 -1.11 -9.73
C ALA A 45 0.94 -0.58 -9.18
N ILE A 46 1.26 0.70 -9.43
CA ILE A 46 2.49 1.33 -8.93
C ILE A 46 2.53 1.32 -7.40
N HIS A 47 1.42 1.69 -6.75
CA HIS A 47 1.35 1.69 -5.29
C HIS A 47 1.53 0.29 -4.70
N SER A 48 0.91 -0.73 -5.30
CA SER A 48 1.00 -2.13 -4.84
C SER A 48 2.43 -2.65 -4.85
N VAL A 49 3.15 -2.45 -5.97
CA VAL A 49 4.53 -2.90 -6.14
C VAL A 49 5.47 -2.16 -5.18
N THR A 50 5.34 -0.83 -5.09
CA THR A 50 6.20 0.00 -4.23
C THR A 50 5.95 -0.23 -2.74
N ASP A 51 4.71 -0.47 -2.31
CA ASP A 51 4.40 -0.80 -0.92
C ASP A 51 4.92 -2.20 -0.55
N THR A 52 4.86 -3.14 -1.49
CA THR A 52 5.45 -4.48 -1.33
C THR A 52 6.97 -4.41 -1.22
N ALA A 53 7.62 -3.64 -2.08
CA ALA A 53 9.06 -3.44 -2.03
C ALA A 53 9.49 -2.83 -0.69
N LYS A 54 8.77 -1.81 -0.20
CA LYS A 54 9.05 -1.23 1.11
C LYS A 54 8.90 -2.24 2.26
N LYS A 55 7.92 -3.14 2.20
CA LYS A 55 7.76 -4.21 3.22
C LYS A 55 8.92 -5.20 3.24
N ASN A 56 9.71 -5.25 2.17
CA ASN A 56 10.92 -6.06 2.05
C ASN A 56 12.19 -5.18 2.12
N ASP A 57 12.10 -4.02 2.77
CA ASP A 57 13.21 -3.09 3.01
C ASP A 57 13.86 -2.48 1.75
N TYR A 58 13.15 -2.49 0.62
CA TYR A 58 13.60 -1.81 -0.60
C TYR A 58 13.10 -0.37 -0.67
N SER A 59 13.89 0.49 -1.33
CA SER A 59 13.52 1.86 -1.67
C SER A 59 12.34 1.86 -2.65
N ARG A 60 11.30 2.64 -2.34
CA ARG A 60 10.19 2.88 -3.27
C ARG A 60 10.65 3.57 -4.55
N TRP A 61 11.67 4.43 -4.46
CA TRP A 61 12.19 5.15 -5.60
C TRP A 61 12.87 4.21 -6.59
N ASP A 62 13.76 3.35 -6.09
CA ASP A 62 14.49 2.38 -6.90
C ASP A 62 13.53 1.35 -7.51
N THR A 63 12.47 1.01 -6.77
CA THR A 63 11.39 0.14 -7.28
C THR A 63 10.67 0.76 -8.46
N ILE A 64 10.36 2.07 -8.43
CA ILE A 64 9.73 2.76 -9.55
C ILE A 64 10.70 2.83 -10.74
N LEU A 65 11.98 3.12 -10.48
CA LEU A 65 13.00 3.18 -11.52
C LEU A 65 13.14 1.85 -12.26
N ALA A 66 12.99 0.72 -11.57
CA ALA A 66 13.07 -0.61 -12.17
C ALA A 66 11.83 -1.01 -13.00
N LEU A 67 10.74 -0.24 -12.97
CA LEU A 67 9.51 -0.49 -13.74
C LEU A 67 9.50 0.18 -15.11
N VAL A 68 10.46 1.07 -15.39
CA VAL A 68 10.60 1.85 -16.63
C VAL A 68 11.78 1.33 -17.44
#